data_AF-A0A7S2NA61-F1
#
_entry.id   AF-A0A7S2NA61-F1
#
_cell.length_a   1.000
_cell.length_b   1.000
_cell.length_c   1.000
_cell.angle_alpha   90.00
_cell.angle_beta   90.00
_cell.angle_gamma   90.00
#
_symmetry.space_group_name_H-M   'P 1'
#
loop_
_entity.id
_entity.type
_entity.pdbx_description
1 polymer ?
#
loop_
_entity_poly.entity_id
_entity_poly.type
_entity_poly.pdbx_seq_one_letter_code
_entity_poly.pdbx_strand_id
1 'polypeptide(L)'
;AYEADGFVNMAHEALTAALRLARQLKDEQQIGAALEGISRILTKAQAPEAALEAMEEESKMASEANGGRQRKLAALERVALMQSRLGKHNESDKTAEEAVILARSGGRKSDLARA
;
A
#
# COMPACT_ATOMS: atom_id res chain seq x y z
N ALA A 1 -4.85 18.77 21.31
CA ALA A 1 -3.62 18.07 20.86
C ALA A 1 -3.60 16.64 21.40
N TYR A 2 -3.57 16.45 22.73
CA TYR A 2 -3.47 15.13 23.38
C TYR A 2 -4.50 14.06 22.97
N GLU A 3 -5.78 14.42 22.75
CA GLU A 3 -6.79 13.44 22.36
C GLU A 3 -6.57 12.91 20.93
N ALA A 4 -6.20 13.78 19.99
CA ALA A 4 -5.94 13.39 18.60
C ALA A 4 -4.72 12.45 18.51
N ASP A 5 -3.65 12.75 19.26
CA ASP A 5 -2.46 11.90 19.34
C ASP A 5 -2.77 10.56 20.04
N GLY A 6 -3.64 10.58 21.05
CA GLY A 6 -4.14 9.37 21.71
C GLY A 6 -4.92 8.46 20.76
N PHE A 7 -5.80 9.01 19.93
CA PHE A 7 -6.55 8.24 18.93
C PHE A 7 -5.66 7.70 17.81
N VAL A 8 -4.65 8.47 17.38
CA VAL A 8 -3.65 8.02 16.40
C VAL A 8 -2.87 6.82 16.92
N ASN A 9 -2.41 6.86 18.17
CA ASN A 9 -1.67 5.76 18.80
C ASN A 9 -2.54 4.51 18.97
N MET A 10 -3.76 4.65 19.49
CA MET A 10 -4.69 3.52 19.64
C MET A 10 -5.01 2.86 18.29
N ALA A 11 -5.25 3.67 17.26
CA ALA A 11 -5.55 3.15 15.93
C ALA A 11 -4.33 2.45 15.30
N HIS A 12 -3.12 2.98 15.50
CA HIS A 12 -1.89 2.33 15.07
C HIS A 12 -1.66 0.98 15.77
N GLU A 13 -1.88 0.90 17.09
CA GLU A 13 -1.79 -0.35 17.86
C GLU A 13 -2.82 -1.39 17.40
N ALA A 14 -4.08 -0.98 17.22
CA ALA A 14 -5.15 -1.85 16.74
C ALA A 14 -4.85 -2.43 15.35
N LEU A 15 -4.37 -1.61 14.42
CA LEU A 15 -4.00 -2.07 13.08
C LEU A 15 -2.74 -2.95 13.09
N THR A 16 -1.78 -2.67 13.95
CA THR A 16 -0.59 -3.53 14.12
C THR A 16 -0.98 -4.91 14.66
N ALA A 17 -1.91 -4.96 15.62
CA ALA A 17 -2.45 -6.21 16.12
C ALA A 17 -3.24 -6.96 15.04
N ALA A 18 -4.05 -6.26 14.25
CA ALA A 18 -4.77 -6.83 13.12
C ALA A 18 -3.82 -7.40 12.06
N LEU A 19 -2.75 -6.67 11.71
CA LEU A 19 -1.71 -7.13 10.78
C LEU A 19 -1.06 -8.42 11.26
N ARG A 20 -0.71 -8.49 12.56
CA ARG A 20 -0.13 -9.69 13.17
C ARG A 20 -1.07 -10.90 13.05
N LEU A 21 -2.35 -10.72 13.37
CA LEU A 21 -3.36 -11.77 13.25
C LEU A 21 -3.57 -12.20 11.80
N ALA A 22 -3.69 -11.25 10.88
CA ALA A 22 -3.85 -11.52 9.44
C ALA A 22 -2.67 -12.34 8.89
N ARG A 23 -1.43 -12.00 9.29
CA ARG A 23 -0.23 -12.78 8.95
C ARG A 23 -0.27 -14.21 9.50
N GLN A 24 -0.72 -14.40 10.75
CA GLN A 24 -0.87 -15.73 11.35
C GLN A 24 -1.90 -16.58 10.59
N LEU A 25 -2.99 -15.95 10.13
CA LEU A 25 -4.04 -16.59 9.33
C LEU A 25 -3.71 -16.72 7.85
N LYS A 26 -2.58 -16.13 7.40
CA LYS A 26 -2.20 -16.00 5.98
C LYS A 26 -3.30 -15.34 5.13
N ASP A 27 -4.04 -14.40 5.72
CA ASP A 27 -5.10 -13.65 5.05
C ASP A 27 -4.51 -12.43 4.34
N GLU A 28 -4.17 -12.60 3.06
CA GLU A 28 -3.59 -11.55 2.22
C GLU A 28 -4.47 -10.30 2.10
N GLN A 29 -5.80 -10.47 2.16
CA GLN A 29 -6.74 -9.35 2.07
C GLN A 29 -6.64 -8.47 3.32
N GLN A 30 -6.63 -9.11 4.49
CA GLN A 30 -6.53 -8.40 5.77
C GLN A 30 -5.13 -7.86 6.04
N ILE A 31 -4.07 -8.53 5.55
CA ILE A 31 -2.71 -7.98 5.56
C ILE A 31 -2.68 -6.66 4.79
N GLY A 32 -3.23 -6.64 3.57
CA GLY A 32 -3.29 -5.43 2.75
C GLY A 32 -4.07 -4.29 3.41
N ALA A 33 -5.27 -4.59 3.93
CA ALA A 33 -6.11 -3.60 4.59
C ALA A 33 -5.44 -3.00 5.85
N ALA A 34 -4.75 -3.83 6.64
CA ALA A 34 -4.04 -3.37 7.81
C ALA A 34 -2.85 -2.45 7.44
N LEU A 35 -2.06 -2.82 6.42
CA LEU A 35 -0.94 -2.01 5.93
C LEU A 35 -1.41 -0.66 5.35
N GLU A 36 -2.52 -0.66 4.60
CA GLU A 36 -3.13 0.57 4.10
C GLU A 36 -3.50 1.50 5.26
N GLY A 37 -4.19 0.97 6.27
CA GLY A 37 -4.56 1.70 7.48
C GLY A 37 -3.35 2.29 8.21
N ILE A 38 -2.30 1.49 8.42
CA ILE A 38 -1.06 1.91 9.08
C ILE A 38 -0.42 3.07 8.31
N SER A 39 -0.25 2.92 6.99
CA SER A 39 0.36 3.95 6.15
C SER A 39 -0.39 5.29 6.21
N ARG A 40 -1.73 5.24 6.25
CA ARG A 40 -2.59 6.42 6.34
C ARG A 40 -2.47 7.11 7.70
N ILE A 41 -2.38 6.35 8.78
CA ILE A 41 -2.19 6.91 10.13
C ILE A 41 -0.81 7.54 10.26
N LEU A 42 0.24 6.84 9.82
CA LEU A 42 1.62 7.34 9.88
C LEU A 42 1.80 8.61 9.03
N THR A 43 1.14 8.69 7.87
CA THR A 43 1.10 9.91 7.06
C THR A 43 0.48 11.08 7.83
N LYS A 44 -0.61 10.84 8.58
CA LYS A 44 -1.27 11.88 9.41
C LYS A 44 -0.43 12.27 10.62
N ALA A 45 0.31 11.32 11.18
CA ALA A 45 1.21 11.51 12.32
C ALA A 45 2.55 12.17 11.93
N GLN A 46 2.70 12.63 10.67
CA GLN A 46 3.94 13.21 10.15
C GLN A 46 5.15 12.28 10.26
N ALA A 47 4.94 10.97 10.10
CA ALA A 47 5.98 9.95 10.00
C ALA A 47 6.03 9.36 8.57
N PRO A 48 6.45 10.16 7.56
CA PRO A 48 6.33 9.78 6.15
C PRO A 48 7.24 8.61 5.73
N GLU A 49 8.39 8.41 6.37
CA GLU A 49 9.27 7.28 6.10
C GLU A 49 8.64 5.96 6.56
N ALA A 50 8.11 5.91 7.78
CA ALA A 50 7.41 4.74 8.29
C ALA A 50 6.12 4.46 7.50
N ALA A 51 5.43 5.52 7.04
CA ALA A 51 4.30 5.38 6.14
C ALA A 51 4.71 4.75 4.80
N LEU A 52 5.83 5.19 4.22
CA LEU A 52 6.38 4.64 2.98
C LEU A 52 6.72 3.15 3.13
N GLU A 53 7.36 2.75 4.23
CA GLU A 53 7.69 1.34 4.50
C GLU A 53 6.44 0.45 4.49
N ALA A 54 5.34 0.90 5.13
CA ALA A 54 4.09 0.16 5.13
C ALA A 54 3.46 0.05 3.72
N MET A 55 3.54 1.11 2.91
CA MET A 55 3.05 1.10 1.52
C MET A 55 3.87 0.17 0.62
N GLU A 56 5.20 0.14 0.79
CA GLU A 56 6.10 -0.74 0.06
C GLU A 56 5.92 -2.21 0.45
N GLU A 57 5.63 -2.50 1.72
CA GLU A 57 5.28 -3.84 2.14
C GLU A 57 3.97 -4.29 1.48
N GLU A 58 2.97 -3.41 1.46
CA GLU A 58 1.66 -3.71 0.86
C GLU A 58 1.78 -3.99 -0.64
N SER A 59 2.56 -3.20 -1.38
CA SER A 59 2.76 -3.39 -2.82
C SER A 59 3.48 -4.71 -3.14
N LYS A 60 4.41 -5.14 -2.28
CA LYS A 60 5.12 -6.42 -2.40
C LYS A 60 4.23 -7.62 -2.06
N MET A 61 3.36 -7.47 -1.06
CA MET A 61 2.45 -8.53 -0.61
C MET A 61 1.24 -8.71 -1.52
N ALA A 62 0.80 -7.65 -2.21
CA ALA A 62 -0.36 -7.71 -3.08
C ALA A 62 -0.09 -8.62 -4.30
N SER A 63 -0.72 -9.80 -4.30
CA SER A 63 -0.68 -10.73 -5.43
C SER A 63 -1.32 -10.11 -6.68
N GLU A 64 -0.72 -10.33 -7.85
CA GLU A 64 -1.33 -9.94 -9.13
C GLU A 64 -2.48 -10.87 -9.57
N ALA A 65 -2.69 -11.98 -8.85
CA ALA A 65 -3.80 -12.91 -9.04
C ALA A 65 -5.02 -12.54 -8.18
N ASN A 66 -6.18 -13.14 -8.48
CA ASN A 66 -7.39 -13.12 -7.63
C ASN A 66 -7.77 -11.74 -7.04
N GLY A 67 -7.88 -10.72 -7.89
CA GLY A 67 -8.32 -9.37 -7.47
C GLY A 67 -7.29 -8.53 -6.72
N GLY A 68 -6.10 -9.07 -6.39
CA GLY A 68 -5.03 -8.31 -5.72
C GLY A 68 -4.32 -7.29 -6.62
N ARG A 69 -4.56 -7.32 -7.94
CA ARG A 69 -4.01 -6.37 -8.91
C ARG A 69 -4.39 -4.91 -8.60
N GLN A 70 -5.67 -4.64 -8.33
CA GLN A 70 -6.12 -3.27 -8.04
C GLN A 70 -5.50 -2.76 -6.74
N ARG A 71 -5.37 -3.62 -5.73
CA ARG A 71 -4.65 -3.31 -4.49
C ARG A 71 -3.19 -2.99 -4.76
N LYS A 72 -2.49 -3.83 -5.53
CA LYS A 72 -1.08 -3.60 -5.90
C LYS A 72 -0.91 -2.26 -6.61
N LEU A 73 -1.80 -1.94 -7.56
CA LEU A 73 -1.78 -0.64 -8.25
C LEU A 73 -1.96 0.53 -7.28
N ALA A 74 -2.98 0.48 -6.42
CA ALA A 74 -3.22 1.53 -5.43
C ALA A 74 -2.08 1.68 -4.41
N ALA A 75 -1.40 0.59 -4.06
CA ALA A 75 -0.20 0.63 -3.22
C ALA A 75 0.98 1.30 -3.95
N LEU A 76 1.26 0.90 -5.19
CA LEU A 76 2.34 1.51 -6.01
C LEU A 76 2.12 3.01 -6.22
N GLU A 77 0.88 3.45 -6.50
CA GLU A 77 0.55 4.88 -6.64
C GLU A 77 0.84 5.67 -5.35
N ARG A 78 0.50 5.10 -4.19
CA ARG A 78 0.81 5.71 -2.88
C ARG A 78 2.30 5.76 -2.60
N VAL A 79 3.04 4.69 -2.92
CA VAL A 79 4.50 4.65 -2.80
C VAL A 79 5.14 5.74 -3.65
N ALA A 80 4.81 5.82 -4.93
CA ALA A 80 5.37 6.84 -5.84
C ALA A 80 5.07 8.27 -5.35
N LEU A 81 3.83 8.53 -4.93
CA LEU A 81 3.46 9.82 -4.36
C LEU A 81 4.26 10.15 -3.09
N MET A 82 4.45 9.19 -2.19
CA MET A 82 5.20 9.40 -0.96
C MET A 82 6.70 9.59 -1.21
N GLN A 83 7.29 8.80 -2.11
CA GLN A 83 8.67 8.99 -2.55
C GLN A 83 8.89 10.39 -3.13
N SER A 84 7.98 10.86 -3.99
CA SER A 84 8.03 12.23 -4.53
C SER A 84 7.99 13.29 -3.43
N ARG A 85 7.12 13.13 -2.43
CA ARG A 85 7.05 14.03 -1.24
C ARG A 85 8.34 14.05 -0.41
N LEU A 86 9.04 12.91 -0.35
CA LEU A 86 10.32 12.76 0.35
C LEU A 86 11.53 13.19 -0.49
N GLY A 87 11.33 13.75 -1.69
CA GLY A 87 12.43 14.14 -2.60
C GLY A 87 13.11 12.97 -3.31
N LYS A 88 12.56 11.77 -3.21
CA LYS A 88 13.06 10.53 -3.81
C LYS A 88 12.59 10.38 -5.27
N HIS A 89 12.86 11.39 -6.10
CA HIS A 89 12.28 11.49 -7.45
C HIS A 89 12.62 10.31 -8.36
N ASN A 90 13.88 9.85 -8.35
CA ASN A 90 14.29 8.70 -9.17
C ASN A 90 13.60 7.39 -8.77
N GLU A 91 13.24 7.23 -7.50
CA GLU A 91 12.53 6.05 -7.00
C GLU A 91 11.04 6.16 -7.36
N SER A 92 10.46 7.35 -7.17
CA SER A 92 9.10 7.69 -7.58
C SER A 92 8.86 7.38 -9.06
N ASP A 93 9.76 7.78 -9.95
CA ASP A 93 9.63 7.54 -11.39
C ASP A 93 9.60 6.04 -11.72
N LYS A 94 10.48 5.25 -11.08
CA LYS A 94 10.52 3.79 -11.26
C LYS A 94 9.24 3.12 -10.76
N THR A 95 8.77 3.52 -9.58
CA THR A 95 7.52 2.97 -9.01
C THR A 95 6.30 3.39 -9.83
N ALA A 96 6.27 4.62 -10.34
CA ALA A 96 5.20 5.08 -11.23
C ALA A 96 5.21 4.31 -12.56
N GLU A 97 6.40 4.01 -13.11
CA GLU A 97 6.52 3.17 -14.31
C GLU A 97 5.97 1.76 -14.07
N GLU A 98 6.29 1.14 -12.93
CA GLU A 98 5.71 -0.16 -12.54
C GLU A 98 4.18 -0.09 -12.45
N ALA A 99 3.62 0.95 -11.82
CA ALA A 99 2.19 1.18 -11.74
C ALA A 99 1.55 1.30 -13.13
N VAL A 100 2.17 2.03 -14.06
CA VAL A 100 1.70 2.18 -15.44
C VAL A 100 1.74 0.84 -16.19
N ILE A 101 2.82 0.06 -16.04
CA ILE A 101 2.92 -1.27 -16.64
C ILE A 101 1.82 -2.20 -16.10
N LEU A 102 1.56 -2.14 -14.79
CA LEU A 102 0.49 -2.89 -14.14
C LEU A 102 -0.91 -2.40 -14.55
N ALA A 103 -1.11 -1.10 -14.82
CA ALA A 103 -2.38 -0.63 -15.37
C ALA A 103 -2.60 -1.16 -16.81
N ARG A 104 -1.57 -1.06 -17.65
CA ARG A 104 -1.64 -1.40 -19.09
C ARG A 104 -1.71 -2.91 -19.37
N SER A 105 -0.98 -3.73 -18.61
CA SER A 105 -1.01 -5.18 -18.80
C SER A 105 -2.36 -5.83 -18.46
N GLY A 106 -3.28 -5.09 -17.84
CA GLY A 106 -4.65 -5.54 -17.55
C GLY A 106 -5.54 -5.46 -18.79
N GLY A 107 -5.31 -4.47 -19.67
CA GLY A 107 -6.02 -4.32 -20.94
C GLY A 107 -5.66 -5.41 -21.97
N ARG A 108 -4.39 -5.83 -22.01
CA ARG A 108 -3.94 -6.85 -23.00
C ARG A 108 -4.51 -8.26 -22.74
N LYS A 109 -4.85 -8.61 -21.49
CA LYS A 109 -5.49 -9.90 -21.18
C LYS A 109 -6.99 -9.90 -21.54
N SER A 110 -7.67 -8.76 -21.51
CA SER A 110 -9.05 -8.66 -22.01
C SER A 110 -9.15 -8.72 -23.53
N ASP A 111 -8.09 -8.31 -24.24
CA ASP A 111 -8.06 -8.34 -25.71
C ASP A 111 -7.79 -9.76 -26.26
N LEU A 112 -7.00 -10.58 -25.54
CA LEU A 112 -6.73 -11.98 -25.90
C LEU A 112 -7.85 -12.97 -25.53
N ALA A 113 -8.82 -12.56 -24.71
CA ALA A 113 -9.99 -13.38 -24.38
C ALA A 113 -11.19 -13.19 -25.34
N ARG A 114 -11.00 -12.39 -26.40
CA ARG A 114 -12.03 -12.05 -27.40
C ARG A 114 -11.65 -12.42 -28.86
N ALA A 115 -10.52 -13.10 -29.07
CA ALA A 115 -10.10 -13.65 -30.36
C ALA A 115 -10.17 -15.17 -30.32
#